data_AF-A0A965T8X1-F1
#
_entry.id   AF-A0A965T8X1-F1
#
_cell.length_a   1.000
_cell.length_b   1.000
_cell.length_c   1.000
_cell.angle_alpha   90.00
_cell.angle_beta   90.00
_cell.angle_gamma   90.00
#
_symmetry.space_group_name_H-M   'P 1'
#
loop_
_entity.id
_entity.type
_entity.pdbx_description
1 polymer ?
#
loop_
_entity_poly.entity_id
_entity_poly.type
_entity_poly.pdbx_seq_one_letter_code
_entity_poly.pdbx_strand_id
1 'polypeptide(L)' 'FELYPLKAPVEKNQKVGVAYALKNNQVVFTTDLLALEGTEKANFGIIFERTLGKWGIRS' A
#
# COMPACT_ATOMS: atom_id res chain seq x y z
N PHE A 1 15.39 11.68 1.99
CA PHE A 1 14.24 11.12 1.26
C PHE A 1 12.99 11.49 2.03
N GLU A 2 12.18 12.40 1.50
CA GLU A 2 10.84 12.67 2.05
C GLU A 2 9.91 11.54 1.59
N LEU A 3 9.41 10.74 2.52
CA LEU A 3 8.39 9.73 2.25
C LEU A 3 7.04 10.44 2.19
N TYR A 4 6.47 10.56 0.98
CA TYR A 4 5.09 11.01 0.81
C TYR A 4 4.16 9.81 1.05
N PRO A 5 3.36 9.81 2.14
CA PRO A 5 2.51 8.67 2.45
C PRO A 5 1.41 8.51 1.39
N LEU A 6 1.29 7.30 0.84
CA LEU A 6 0.18 6.93 -0.03
C LEU A 6 -1.13 6.93 0.76
N LYS A 7 -2.13 7.67 0.26
CA LYS A 7 -3.46 7.72 0.85
C LYS A 7 -4.35 6.68 0.20
N ALA A 8 -5.10 5.93 1.02
CA ALA A 8 -6.17 5.07 0.53
C ALA A 8 -7.31 5.90 -0.13
N PRO A 9 -8.04 5.35 -1.11
CA PRO A 9 -7.93 4.00 -1.64
C PRO A 9 -6.75 3.82 -2.60
N VAL A 10 -6.20 2.61 -2.65
CA VAL A 10 -5.17 2.18 -3.61
C VAL A 10 -5.69 0.94 -4.34
N GLU A 11 -5.62 0.90 -5.66
CA GLU A 11 -6.04 -0.26 -6.45
C GLU A 11 -4.91 -1.28 -6.62
N LYS A 12 -5.26 -2.56 -6.77
CA LYS A 12 -4.28 -3.58 -7.13
C LYS A 12 -3.65 -3.25 -8.48
N ASN A 13 -2.33 -3.37 -8.58
CA ASN A 13 -1.49 -2.98 -9.71
C ASN A 13 -1.44 -1.47 -10.00
N GLN A 14 -1.98 -0.60 -9.13
CA GLN A 14 -1.82 0.84 -9.27
C GLN A 14 -0.34 1.23 -9.17
N LYS A 15 0.13 2.11 -10.05
CA LYS A 15 1.46 2.70 -9.95
C LYS A 15 1.56 3.57 -8.69
N VAL A 16 2.48 3.22 -7.79
CA VAL A 16 2.70 3.90 -6.50
C VAL A 16 4.04 4.63 -6.43
N GLY A 17 4.93 4.39 -7.40
CA GLY A 17 6.23 5.06 -7.44
C GLY A 17 7.10 4.56 -8.58
N VAL A 18 8.37 4.93 -8.52
CA VAL A 18 9.41 4.52 -9.47
C VAL A 18 10.64 4.10 -8.67
N ALA A 19 11.18 2.92 -8.98
CA ALA A 19 12.46 2.46 -8.47
C ALA A 19 13.57 2.81 -9.49
N TYR A 20 14.68 3.31 -8.96
CA TYR A 20 15.87 3.67 -9.74
C TYR A 20 17.03 2.76 -9.34
N ALA A 21 17.64 2.11 -10.31
CA ALA A 21 18.91 1.41 -10.11
C ALA A 21 20.06 2.36 -10.49
N LEU A 22 20.98 2.56 -9.56
CA LEU A 22 22.12 3.46 -9.70
C LEU A 22 23.41 2.66 -9.84
N LYS A 23 24.28 3.06 -10.78
CA LYS A 23 25.67 2.62 -10.85
C LYS A 23 26.54 3.87 -10.96
N ASN A 24 27.53 4.02 -10.06
CA ASN A 24 28.39 5.20 -10.00
C ASN A 24 27.58 6.52 -9.93
N ASN A 25 26.54 6.55 -9.09
CA ASN A 25 25.60 7.67 -8.96
C ASN A 25 24.82 8.07 -10.23
N GLN A 26 24.89 7.28 -11.30
CA GLN A 26 24.08 7.46 -12.51
C GLN A 26 22.95 6.45 -12.54
N VAL A 27 21.75 6.90 -12.93
CA VAL A 27 20.60 6.03 -13.15
C VAL A 27 20.87 5.16 -14.38
N VAL A 28 20.93 3.85 -14.19
CA VAL A 28 21.12 2.87 -15.27
C VAL A 28 19.84 2.13 -15.63
N PHE A 29 18.86 2.14 -14.74
CA PHE A 29 17.58 1.48 -14.96
C PHE A 29 16.48 2.12 -14.11
N THR A 30 15.27 2.13 -14.65
CA THR A 30 14.07 2.65 -13.99
C THR A 30 12.93 1.66 -14.17
N THR A 31 12.16 1.41 -13.11
CA THR A 31 10.97 0.57 -13.19
C THR A 31 9.85 1.11 -12.31
N ASP A 32 8.62 0.84 -12.72
CA ASP A 32 7.44 1.28 -11.98
C ASP A 32 7.18 0.34 -10.80
N LEU A 33 6.94 0.94 -9.63
CA LEU A 33 6.48 0.19 -8.46
C LEU A 33 4.95 0.14 -8.49
N LEU A 34 4.41 -1.07 -8.43
CA LEU A 34 2.97 -1.32 -8.46
C LEU A 34 2.48 -1.83 -7.10
N ALA A 35 1.28 -1.42 -6.69
CA ALA A 35 0.63 -1.95 -5.50
C ALA A 35 0.28 -3.43 -5.70
N LEU A 36 0.78 -4.32 -4.83
CA LEU A 36 0.52 -5.76 -4.91
C LEU A 36 -0.93 -6.11 -4.57
N GLU A 37 -1.52 -5.38 -3.63
CA GLU A 37 -2.88 -5.53 -3.16
C GLU A 37 -3.55 -4.16 -3.08
N GLY A 38 -4.86 -4.15 -3.33
CA GLY A 38 -5.66 -2.95 -3.15
C GLY A 38 -5.91 -2.68 -1.67
N THR A 39 -5.99 -1.41 -1.30
CA THR A 39 -6.42 -0.97 0.04
C THR A 39 -7.63 -0.07 -0.11
N GLU A 40 -8.75 -0.45 0.49
CA GLU A 40 -9.96 0.37 0.48
C GLU A 40 -9.83 1.57 1.41
N LYS A 41 -10.62 2.62 1.13
CA LYS A 41 -10.77 3.73 2.07
C LYS A 41 -11.44 3.19 3.35
N ALA A 42 -10.80 3.38 4.50
CA ALA A 42 -11.37 2.95 5.77
C ALA A 42 -12.73 3.63 6.00
N ASN A 43 -13.77 2.82 6.13
CA ASN A 43 -15.10 3.23 6.57
C ASN A 43 -15.38 2.58 7.93
N PHE A 44 -16.25 3.19 8.75
CA PHE A 44 -16.56 2.72 10.11
C PHE A 44 -16.92 1.23 10.16
N GLY A 45 -17.61 0.67 9.16
CA GLY A 45 -17.94 -0.76 9.08
C GLY A 45 -16.74 -1.70 9.05
N ILE A 46 -15.67 -1.36 8.32
CA ILE A 46 -14.46 -2.18 8.17
C ILE A 46 -13.63 -2.17 9.47
N ILE A 47 -13.63 -1.05 10.19
CA ILE A 47 -13.01 -0.95 11.52
C ILE A 47 -13.77 -1.82 12.52
N PHE A 48 -15.11 -1.74 12.53
CA PHE A 48 -15.97 -2.56 13.39
C PHE A 48 -15.81 -4.06 13.14
N GLU A 49 -15.77 -4.53 11.89
CA GLU A 49 -15.51 -5.94 11.56
C GLU A 49 -14.14 -6.43 12.00
N ARG A 50 -13.08 -5.61 11.85
CA ARG A 50 -11.73 -5.98 12.34
C ARG A 50 -11.65 -6.01 13.87
N THR A 51 -12.34 -5.10 14.55
CA THR A 51 -12.34 -5.00 16.02
C THR A 51 -13.21 -6.08 16.67
N LEU A 52 -14.39 -6.40 16.13
CA LEU A 52 -15.33 -7.35 16.73
C LEU A 52 -15.30 -8.75 16.08
N GLY A 53 -15.04 -8.85 14.77
CA GLY A 53 -15.04 -10.12 14.03
C GLY A 53 -13.83 -11.02 14.28
N LYS A 54 -12.73 -10.49 14.83
CA LYS A 54 -11.57 -11.29 15.29
C LYS A 54 -11.60 -11.65 16.77
N TRP A 55 -12.55 -11.11 17.52
CA TRP A 55 -12.77 -11.43 18.93
C TRP A 55 -14.14 -12.12 19.10
N GLY A 56 -14.43 -13.08 18.22
CA GLY A 56 -15.52 -14.04 18.41
C GLY A 56 -15.12 -15.05 19.46
N ILE A 57 -15.53 -14.76 20.70
CA ILE A 57 -15.55 -15.67 21.85
C ILE A 57 -16.07 -17.04 21.40
N ARG A 58 -15.26 -18.10 21.57
CA ARG A 58 -15.77 -19.47 21.59
C ARG A 58 -16.65 -19.60 22.83
N SER A 59 -17.97 -19.55 22.65
CA SER A 59 -18.95 -20.08 23.60
C SER A 59 -19.31 -21.51 23.20
#